data_AF-A0A2G6KE54-F1
#
_entry.id   AF-A0A2G6KE54-F1
#
_cell.length_a   1.000
_cell.length_b   1.000
_cell.length_c   1.000
_cell.angle_alpha   90.00
_cell.angle_beta   90.00
_cell.angle_gamma   90.00
#
_symmetry.space_group_name_H-M   'P 1'
#
loop_
_entity.id
_entity.type
_entity.pdbx_description
1 polymer ?
#
loop_
_entity_poly.entity_id
_entity_poly.type
_entity_poly.pdbx_seq_one_letter_code
_entity_poly.pdbx_strand_id
1 'polypeptide(L)'
;MTHWHDKDGSNPARVSNPNRVIFINERMINNQMQQDINLIEKNIKVLEKRYTDFCEGVISLEPKALRAQTDALVRKWWGKPVANTQMRFKLHNLVQRYNSYKEKWGRELRLKARREKEDEF
;
A
#
# COMPACT_ATOMS: atom_id res chain seq x y z
N MET A 1 -25.18 -50.54 -49.79
CA MET A 1 -23.93 -49.76 -49.92
C MET A 1 -23.72 -49.03 -48.61
N THR A 2 -22.96 -49.64 -47.70
CA THR A 2 -22.69 -49.16 -46.34
C THR A 2 -21.65 -48.05 -46.39
N HIS A 3 -22.09 -46.80 -46.29
CA HIS A 3 -21.19 -45.66 -46.19
C HIS A 3 -20.99 -45.30 -44.71
N TRP A 4 -19.92 -45.85 -44.13
CA TRP A 4 -19.30 -45.33 -42.94
C TRP A 4 -18.57 -44.04 -43.30
N HIS A 5 -18.91 -42.92 -42.65
CA HIS A 5 -18.00 -41.79 -42.52
C HIS A 5 -17.82 -41.48 -41.04
N ASP A 6 -16.64 -41.83 -40.57
CA ASP A 6 -16.03 -41.33 -39.35
C ASP A 6 -15.99 -39.79 -39.34
N LYS A 7 -15.85 -39.28 -38.11
CA LYS A 7 -15.43 -37.95 -37.70
C LYS A 7 -16.56 -36.94 -37.52
N ASP A 8 -17.00 -36.79 -36.28
CA ASP A 8 -16.63 -35.56 -35.59
C ASP A 8 -16.60 -35.79 -34.08
N GLY A 9 -15.40 -36.02 -33.55
CA GLY A 9 -15.11 -35.92 -32.14
C GLY A 9 -15.16 -34.45 -31.72
N SER A 10 -16.36 -33.87 -31.70
CA SER A 10 -16.60 -32.57 -31.08
C SER A 10 -16.54 -32.76 -29.57
N ASN A 11 -15.32 -32.82 -29.04
CA ASN A 11 -15.02 -32.50 -27.65
C ASN A 11 -15.53 -31.06 -27.44
N PRO A 12 -16.57 -30.81 -26.62
CA PRO A 12 -16.96 -29.44 -26.31
C PRO A 12 -15.83 -28.87 -25.48
N ALA A 13 -14.90 -28.21 -26.16
CA ALA A 13 -13.84 -27.43 -25.58
C ALA A 13 -14.43 -26.69 -24.40
N ARG A 14 -13.90 -26.97 -23.20
CA ARG A 14 -14.09 -26.18 -21.98
C ARG A 14 -14.09 -24.72 -22.40
N VAL A 15 -15.27 -24.14 -22.52
CA VAL A 15 -15.42 -22.70 -22.71
C VAL A 15 -15.00 -22.13 -21.38
N SER A 16 -13.69 -21.86 -21.23
CA SER A 16 -13.15 -21.08 -20.14
C SER A 16 -13.81 -19.72 -20.24
N ASN A 17 -14.95 -19.56 -19.57
CA ASN A 17 -15.75 -18.36 -19.62
C ASN A 17 -14.87 -17.18 -19.20
N PRO A 18 -14.49 -16.29 -20.14
CA PRO A 18 -13.50 -15.24 -19.88
C PRO A 18 -14.01 -14.27 -18.80
N ASN A 19 -15.33 -14.12 -18.67
CA ASN A 19 -15.95 -13.33 -17.62
C ASN A 19 -15.59 -13.85 -16.21
N ARG A 20 -15.47 -15.17 -16.00
CA ARG A 20 -15.15 -15.74 -14.68
C ARG A 20 -13.73 -15.39 -14.23
N VAL A 21 -12.77 -15.27 -15.16
CA VAL A 21 -11.37 -14.93 -14.85
C VAL A 21 -11.24 -13.44 -14.50
N ILE A 22 -11.99 -12.57 -15.19
CA ILE A 22 -12.00 -11.13 -14.94
C ILE A 22 -12.50 -10.84 -13.52
N PHE A 23 -13.61 -11.46 -13.10
CA PHE A 23 -14.15 -11.28 -11.74
C PHE A 23 -13.22 -11.80 -10.63
N ILE A 24 -12.45 -12.87 -10.89
CA ILE A 24 -11.47 -13.39 -9.91
C ILE A 24 -10.31 -12.41 -9.74
N ASN A 25 -9.78 -11.85 -10.83
CA ASN A 25 -8.70 -10.88 -10.78
C ASN A 25 -9.10 -9.59 -10.04
N GLU A 26 -10.30 -9.08 -10.31
CA GLU A 26 -10.79 -7.85 -9.67
C GLU A 26 -11.01 -8.03 -8.16
N ARG A 27 -11.53 -9.19 -7.74
CA ARG A 27 -11.71 -9.53 -6.32
C ARG A 27 -10.38 -9.70 -5.59
N MET A 28 -9.37 -10.27 -6.24
CA MET A 28 -8.02 -10.43 -5.70
C MET A 28 -7.31 -9.07 -5.51
N ILE A 29 -7.44 -8.16 -6.48
CA ILE A 29 -6.88 -6.80 -6.41
C ILE A 29 -7.48 -6.02 -5.24
N ASN A 30 -8.79 -6.10 -5.04
CA ASN A 30 -9.47 -5.45 -3.93
C ASN A 30 -8.99 -6.01 -2.58
N ASN A 31 -8.83 -7.32 -2.44
CA ASN A 31 -8.32 -7.88 -1.18
C ASN A 31 -6.88 -7.44 -0.88
N GLN A 32 -6.00 -7.43 -1.89
CA GLN A 32 -4.62 -6.97 -1.71
C GLN A 32 -4.57 -5.48 -1.34
N MET A 33 -5.38 -4.65 -1.98
CA MET A 33 -5.46 -3.23 -1.65
C MET A 33 -5.89 -3.00 -0.20
N GLN A 34 -6.85 -3.78 0.31
CA GLN A 34 -7.30 -3.66 1.70
C GLN A 34 -6.18 -4.02 2.68
N GLN A 35 -5.41 -5.06 2.39
CA GLN A 35 -4.26 -5.46 3.18
C GLN A 35 -3.17 -4.39 3.15
N ASP A 36 -2.86 -3.85 1.98
CA ASP A 36 -1.85 -2.80 1.81
C ASP A 36 -2.28 -1.50 2.53
N ILE A 37 -3.55 -1.11 2.47
CA ILE A 37 -4.12 0.01 3.24
C ILE A 37 -3.93 -0.20 4.74
N ASN A 38 -4.28 -1.38 5.25
CA ASN A 38 -4.12 -1.71 6.67
C ASN A 38 -2.64 -1.71 7.09
N LEU A 39 -1.74 -2.13 6.18
CA LEU A 39 -0.30 -2.11 6.40
C LEU A 39 0.24 -0.67 6.44
N ILE A 40 -0.19 0.20 5.52
CA ILE A 40 0.13 1.63 5.55
C ILE A 40 -0.27 2.24 6.89
N GLU A 41 -1.49 1.97 7.36
CA GLU A 41 -1.96 2.49 8.65
C GLU A 41 -1.12 2.00 9.82
N LYS A 42 -0.79 0.70 9.86
CA LYS A 42 0.12 0.14 10.88
C LYS A 42 1.50 0.79 10.81
N ASN A 43 2.06 0.96 9.62
CA ASN A 43 3.36 1.58 9.44
C ASN A 43 3.36 3.03 9.90
N ILE A 44 2.29 3.79 9.67
CA ILE A 44 2.15 5.17 10.18
C ILE A 44 2.20 5.19 11.71
N LYS A 45 1.47 4.30 12.39
CA LYS A 45 1.51 4.21 13.87
C LYS A 45 2.90 3.85 14.39
N VAL A 46 3.59 2.91 13.73
CA VAL A 46 4.96 2.53 14.10
C VAL A 46 5.94 3.67 13.82
N LEU A 47 5.80 4.38 12.70
CA LEU A 47 6.60 5.56 12.38
C LEU A 47 6.40 6.66 13.43
N GLU A 48 5.16 6.93 13.81
CA GLU A 48 4.86 7.92 14.84
C GLU A 48 5.62 7.62 16.13
N LYS A 49 5.50 6.39 16.65
CA LYS A 49 6.23 5.97 17.84
C LYS A 49 7.75 6.10 17.67
N ARG A 50 8.30 5.58 16.57
CA ARG A 50 9.76 5.62 16.34
C ARG A 50 10.29 7.04 16.18
N TYR A 51 9.53 7.95 15.56
CA TYR A 51 9.93 9.34 15.47
C TYR A 51 9.86 10.03 16.84
N THR A 52 8.88 9.70 17.68
CA THR A 52 8.85 10.16 19.07
C THR A 52 10.08 9.67 19.83
N ASP A 53 10.36 8.36 19.81
CA ASP A 53 11.54 7.77 20.44
C ASP A 53 12.85 8.42 19.92
N PHE A 54 12.91 8.78 18.64
CA PHE A 54 14.07 9.46 18.05
C PHE A 54 14.22 10.88 18.57
N CYS A 55 13.12 11.62 18.68
CA CYS A 55 13.12 13.01 19.15
C CYS A 55 13.42 13.10 20.65
N GLU A 56 13.00 12.09 21.43
CA GLU A 56 13.33 11.94 22.84
C GLU A 56 14.77 11.42 23.07
N GLY A 57 15.49 11.06 22.00
CA GLY A 57 16.87 10.57 22.09
C GLY A 57 16.99 9.09 22.49
N VAL A 58 15.87 8.37 22.59
CA VAL A 58 15.83 6.92 22.88
C VAL A 58 16.42 6.10 21.73
N ILE A 59 16.18 6.53 20.48
CA ILE A 59 16.82 5.93 19.29
C ILE A 59 17.69 6.95 18.56
N SER A 60 18.89 6.52 18.17
CA SER A 60 19.84 7.34 17.41
C SER A 60 19.61 7.29 15.89
N LEU A 61 18.82 6.32 15.41
CA LEU A 61 18.59 6.11 13.97
C LEU A 61 17.17 6.50 13.55
N GLU A 62 17.07 7.41 12.57
CA GLU A 62 15.80 7.80 11.98
C GLU A 62 15.16 6.60 11.22
N PRO A 63 13.84 6.34 11.38
CA PRO A 63 13.14 5.24 10.72
C PRO A 63 12.87 5.50 9.21
N LYS A 64 13.91 5.92 8.46
CA LYS A 64 13.84 6.23 7.02
C LYS A 64 13.40 5.04 6.18
N ALA A 65 13.83 3.84 6.52
CA ALA A 65 13.45 2.61 5.81
C ALA A 65 11.93 2.36 5.86
N LEU A 66 11.31 2.48 7.04
CA LEU A 66 9.87 2.29 7.19
C LEU A 66 9.07 3.40 6.48
N ARG A 67 9.60 4.62 6.49
CA ARG A 67 9.03 5.75 5.75
C ARG A 67 9.06 5.51 4.25
N ALA A 68 10.19 5.05 3.71
CA ALA A 68 10.35 4.72 2.30
C ALA A 68 9.42 3.56 1.87
N GLN A 69 9.29 2.52 2.69
CA GLN A 69 8.36 1.42 2.43
C GLN A 69 6.91 1.90 2.37
N THR A 70 6.51 2.75 3.31
CA THR A 70 5.15 3.33 3.34
C THR A 70 4.90 4.22 2.12
N ASP A 71 5.88 5.03 1.73
CA ASP A 71 5.81 5.88 0.53
C ASP A 71 5.68 5.04 -0.76
N ALA A 72 6.42 3.93 -0.86
CA ALA A 72 6.33 3.00 -1.97
C ALA A 72 4.94 2.33 -2.05
N LEU A 73 4.36 1.92 -0.93
CA LEU A 73 3.00 1.37 -0.86
C LEU A 73 1.95 2.41 -1.27
N VAL A 74 2.07 3.64 -0.78
CA VAL A 74 1.19 4.74 -1.18
C VAL A 74 1.29 4.96 -2.69
N ARG A 75 2.49 5.11 -3.26
CA ARG A 75 2.70 5.32 -4.71
C ARG A 75 2.19 4.16 -5.56
N LYS A 76 2.35 2.92 -5.10
CA LYS A 76 1.85 1.72 -5.78
C LYS A 76 0.35 1.78 -6.06
N TRP A 77 -0.42 2.37 -5.14
CA TRP A 77 -1.87 2.52 -5.27
C TRP A 77 -2.30 3.90 -5.76
N TRP A 78 -1.47 4.93 -5.57
CA TRP A 78 -1.69 6.29 -6.02
C TRP A 78 -1.50 6.42 -7.54
N GLY A 79 -2.56 6.15 -8.30
CA GLY A 79 -2.57 6.20 -9.77
C GLY A 79 -3.21 4.98 -10.42
N LYS A 80 -3.52 3.94 -9.66
CA LYS A 80 -4.31 2.82 -10.17
C LYS A 80 -5.79 3.18 -10.19
N PRO A 81 -6.55 2.87 -11.26
CA PRO A 81 -7.99 3.00 -11.25
C PRO A 81 -8.56 1.97 -10.26
N VAL A 82 -9.06 2.46 -9.14
CA VAL A 82 -9.65 1.64 -8.07
C VAL A 82 -11.16 1.66 -8.28
N ALA A 83 -11.75 0.53 -8.64
CA ALA A 83 -13.19 0.39 -8.81
C ALA A 83 -13.95 0.63 -7.50
N ASN A 84 -13.33 0.29 -6.36
CA ASN A 84 -13.94 0.47 -5.04
C ASN A 84 -13.72 1.88 -4.48
N THR A 85 -14.76 2.71 -4.60
CA THR A 85 -14.81 4.09 -4.08
C THR A 85 -14.47 4.18 -2.59
N GLN A 86 -14.94 3.25 -1.75
CA GLN A 86 -14.66 3.28 -0.30
C GLN A 86 -13.16 3.12 -0.02
N MET A 87 -12.49 2.25 -0.77
CA MET A 87 -11.06 2.00 -0.61
C MET A 87 -10.22 3.18 -1.08
N ARG A 88 -10.65 3.84 -2.16
CA ARG A 88 -10.04 5.09 -2.62
C ARG A 88 -10.14 6.18 -1.56
N PHE A 89 -11.31 6.35 -0.94
CA PHE A 89 -11.47 7.29 0.17
C PHE A 89 -10.59 6.96 1.37
N LYS A 90 -10.51 5.68 1.77
CA LYS A 90 -9.60 5.24 2.85
C LYS A 90 -8.14 5.54 2.54
N LEU A 91 -7.68 5.21 1.33
CA LEU A 91 -6.32 5.52 0.89
C LEU A 91 -6.07 7.03 0.91
N HIS A 92 -6.99 7.84 0.38
CA HIS A 92 -6.84 9.29 0.36
C HIS A 92 -6.71 9.88 1.77
N ASN A 93 -7.58 9.46 2.70
CA ASN A 93 -7.51 9.86 4.10
C ASN A 93 -6.19 9.44 4.78
N LEU A 94 -5.71 8.22 4.50
CA LEU A 94 -4.42 7.75 5.01
C LEU A 94 -3.25 8.58 4.48
N VAL A 95 -3.25 8.91 3.19
CA VAL A 95 -2.21 9.75 2.58
C VAL A 95 -2.22 11.15 3.18
N GLN A 96 -3.40 11.74 3.38
CA GLN A 96 -3.51 13.04 4.05
C GLN A 96 -2.94 12.99 5.47
N ARG A 97 -3.34 11.99 6.28
CA ARG A 97 -2.78 11.79 7.63
C ARG A 97 -1.26 11.61 7.59
N TYR A 98 -0.77 10.77 6.68
CA TYR A 98 0.66 10.53 6.53
C TYR A 98 1.43 11.82 6.18
N ASN A 99 0.88 12.66 5.31
CA ASN A 99 1.49 13.96 4.99
C ASN A 99 1.53 14.89 6.22
N SER A 100 0.46 14.96 7.00
CA SER A 100 0.46 15.71 8.27
C SER A 100 1.53 15.19 9.24
N TYR A 101 1.69 13.86 9.34
CA TYR A 101 2.75 13.27 10.16
C TYR A 101 4.15 13.60 9.62
N LYS A 102 4.37 13.53 8.30
CA LYS A 102 5.65 13.94 7.68
C LYS A 102 6.01 15.38 8.03
N GLU A 103 5.04 16.30 8.01
CA GLU A 103 5.26 17.70 8.41
C GLU A 103 5.60 17.82 9.88
N LYS A 104 4.86 17.12 10.75
CA LYS A 104 5.11 17.08 12.19
C LYS A 104 6.53 16.60 12.48
N TRP A 105 6.93 15.42 11.97
CA TRP A 105 8.29 14.90 12.13
C TRP A 105 9.34 15.85 11.57
N GLY A 106 9.07 16.50 10.42
CA GLY A 106 9.96 17.51 9.86
C GLY A 106 10.17 18.71 10.79
N ARG A 107 9.15 19.11 11.56
CA ARG A 107 9.29 20.15 12.59
C ARG A 107 10.09 19.64 13.80
N GLU A 108 9.74 18.48 14.34
CA GLU A 108 10.43 17.88 15.49
C GLU A 108 11.92 17.65 15.23
N LEU A 109 12.28 17.14 14.05
CA LEU A 109 13.68 16.96 13.64
C LEU A 109 14.46 18.28 13.63
N ARG A 110 13.84 19.36 13.15
CA ARG A 110 14.47 20.70 13.15
C ARG A 110 14.63 21.25 14.56
N LEU A 111 13.64 21.04 15.43
CA LEU A 111 13.72 21.43 16.84
C LEU A 111 14.84 20.67 17.56
N LYS A 112 14.95 19.36 17.34
CA LYS A 112 16.05 18.54 17.88
C LYS A 112 17.41 19.02 17.39
N ALA A 113 17.57 19.19 16.07
CA ALA A 113 18.82 19.67 15.48
C ALA A 113 19.23 21.06 15.97
N ARG A 114 18.26 21.89 16.37
CA ARG A 114 18.53 23.18 17.02
C ARG A 114 19.00 23.02 18.46
N ARG A 115 18.37 22.13 19.25
CA ARG A 115 18.76 21.86 20.64
C ARG A 115 20.17 21.28 20.75
N GLU A 116 20.51 20.31 19.90
CA GLU A 116 21.86 19.71 19.87
C GLU A 116 22.96 20.75 19.61
N LYS A 117 22.66 21.83 18.88
CA LYS A 117 23.60 22.94 18.64
C LYS A 117 23.75 23.90 19.83
N GLU A 118 22.77 23.95 20.73
CA GLU A 118 22.82 24.78 21.94
C GLU A 118 23.63 24.11 23.06
N ASP A 119 23.77 22.77 23.05
CA ASP A 119 24.54 22.01 24.04
C ASP A 119 26.04 21.85 23.69
N GLU A 120 26.46 22.23 22.48
CA GLU A 120 27.86 22.20 22.02
C GLU A 120 28.65 23.50 22.31
N PHE A 121 28.05 24.49 22.97
CA PHE A 121 28.64 25.79 23.29
C PHE A 121 28.73 26.03 24.80
#